data_AF-A0A3C0W1U5-F1
#
_entry.id   AF-A0A3C0W1U5-F1
#
_cell.length_a   1.000
_cell.length_b   1.000
_cell.length_c   1.000
_cell.angle_alpha   90.00
_cell.angle_beta   90.00
_cell.angle_gamma   90.00
#
_symmetry.space_group_name_H-M   'P 1'
#
loop_
_entity.id
_entity.type
_entity.pdbx_description
1 polymer ?
#
loop_
_entity_poly.entity_id
_entity_poly.type
_entity_poly.pdbx_seq_one_letter_code
_entity_poly.pdbx_strand_id
1 'polypeptide(L)'
;LNRDAVTTLDLPEGHTAIVVVLSGHVTVNGDQPAGAAEALLLDRQGAGVTLSADTDTTLLILTGEPIDEPIVGYGPFVMNSEDEIRTAITDFNSGRFGDIPAAA
;
A
#
# COMPACT_ATOMS: atom_id res chain seq x y z
N LEU A 1 -14.29 9.68 5.38
CA LEU A 1 -15.44 9.28 6.21
C LEU A 1 -15.74 10.43 7.16
N ASN A 2 -16.98 10.89 7.21
CA ASN A 2 -17.41 11.86 8.22
C ASN A 2 -17.45 11.16 9.59
N ARG A 3 -17.35 11.92 10.68
CA ARG A 3 -17.51 11.41 12.05
C ARG A 3 -18.80 10.59 12.18
N ASP A 4 -18.71 9.51 12.96
CA ASP A 4 -19.76 8.53 13.26
C ASP A 4 -20.26 7.75 12.02
N ALA A 5 -19.68 7.99 10.84
CA ALA A 5 -20.00 7.20 9.66
C ALA A 5 -19.45 5.79 9.79
N VAL A 6 -20.30 4.82 9.46
CA VAL A 6 -19.94 3.41 9.35
C VAL A 6 -20.12 3.00 7.89
N THR A 7 -19.13 2.34 7.33
CA THR A 7 -19.21 1.77 5.98
C THR A 7 -18.58 0.39 5.97
N THR A 8 -19.10 -0.49 5.10
CA THR A 8 -18.48 -1.78 4.81
C THR A 8 -18.07 -1.76 3.35
N LEU A 9 -16.84 -2.18 3.08
CA LEU A 9 -16.29 -2.30 1.74
C LEU A 9 -16.02 -3.76 1.46
N ASP A 10 -16.56 -4.26 0.36
CA ASP A 10 -16.25 -5.59 -0.14
C ASP A 10 -14.82 -5.60 -0.66
N LEU A 11 -14.02 -6.59 -0.23
CA LEU A 11 -12.65 -6.76 -0.67
C LEU A 11 -12.56 -8.06 -1.49
N PRO A 12 -11.83 -8.09 -2.62
CA PRO A 12 -11.66 -9.31 -3.38
C PRO A 12 -10.95 -10.39 -2.56
N GLU A 13 -11.48 -11.62 -2.60
CA GLU A 13 -10.90 -12.77 -1.89
C GLU A 13 -9.46 -13.02 -2.36
N GLY A 14 -8.56 -13.30 -1.42
CA GLY A 14 -7.17 -13.59 -1.70
C GLY A 14 -6.27 -12.37 -1.93
N HIS A 15 -6.82 -11.16 -2.09
CA HIS A 15 -6.00 -9.95 -2.22
C HIS A 15 -5.26 -9.63 -0.91
N THR A 16 -4.04 -9.11 -1.04
CA THR A 16 -3.42 -8.36 0.07
C THR A 16 -4.20 -7.06 0.24
N ALA A 17 -4.62 -6.73 1.45
CA ALA A 17 -5.38 -5.51 1.73
C ALA A 17 -4.78 -4.72 2.92
N ILE A 18 -4.64 -3.41 2.75
CA ILE A 18 -4.10 -2.50 3.76
C ILE A 18 -5.03 -1.29 3.93
N VAL A 19 -5.38 -0.97 5.17
CA VAL A 19 -6.02 0.30 5.55
C VAL A 19 -4.94 1.27 5.99
N VAL A 20 -4.82 2.43 5.35
CA VAL A 20 -3.87 3.48 5.74
C VAL A 20 -4.64 4.72 6.16
N VAL A 21 -4.48 5.17 7.40
CA VAL A 21 -5.16 6.36 7.90
C VAL A 21 -4.26 7.58 7.72
N LEU A 22 -4.68 8.50 6.84
CA LEU A 22 -3.92 9.74 6.58
C LEU A 22 -4.19 10.79 7.66
N SER A 23 -5.44 10.87 8.12
CA SER A 23 -5.87 11.77 9.19
C SER A 23 -7.13 11.23 9.87
N GLY A 24 -7.32 11.52 11.15
CA GLY A 24 -8.49 11.10 11.92
C GLY A 24 -8.24 9.81 12.71
N HIS A 25 -9.32 9.11 13.02
CA HIS A 25 -9.33 7.88 13.81
C HIS A 25 -10.50 7.01 13.36
N VAL A 26 -10.22 5.73 13.12
CA VAL A 26 -11.19 4.73 12.69
C VAL A 26 -11.03 3.47 13.53
N THR A 27 -12.14 2.79 13.80
CA THR A 27 -12.16 1.43 14.32
C THR A 27 -12.49 0.46 13.18
N VAL A 28 -11.60 -0.47 12.92
CA VAL A 28 -11.70 -1.51 11.88
C VAL A 28 -12.32 -2.77 12.49
N ASN A 29 -13.32 -3.34 11.81
CA ASN A 29 -14.04 -4.55 12.19
C ASN A 29 -14.61 -4.57 13.63
N GLY A 30 -14.79 -3.39 14.22
CA GLY A 30 -15.42 -3.19 15.52
C GLY A 30 -14.48 -3.26 16.73
N ASP A 31 -13.21 -3.65 16.56
CA ASP A 31 -12.29 -3.89 17.67
C ASP A 31 -10.85 -3.39 17.45
N GLN A 32 -10.44 -3.10 16.21
CA GLN A 32 -9.07 -2.64 15.91
C GLN A 32 -9.02 -1.14 15.64
N PRO A 33 -8.61 -0.30 16.61
CA PRO A 33 -8.46 1.14 16.38
C PRO A 33 -7.24 1.45 15.50
N ALA A 34 -7.34 2.53 14.73
CA ALA A 34 -6.27 3.04 13.87
C ALA A 34 -6.32 4.58 13.82
N GLY A 35 -5.21 5.22 14.17
CA GLY A 35 -5.02 6.66 14.15
C GLY A 35 -4.24 7.16 12.93
N ALA A 36 -4.08 8.48 12.82
CA ALA A 36 -3.30 9.10 11.75
C ALA A 36 -1.86 8.54 11.65
N ALA A 37 -1.41 8.30 10.42
CA ALA A 37 -0.13 7.68 10.05
C ALA A 37 0.03 6.21 10.46
N GLU A 38 -1.05 5.52 10.80
CA GLU A 38 -1.06 4.08 11.02
C GLU A 38 -1.56 3.31 9.79
N ALA A 39 -1.04 2.10 9.63
CA ALA A 39 -1.40 1.16 8.58
C ALA A 39 -1.75 -0.20 9.18
N LEU A 40 -2.87 -0.77 8.77
CA LEU A 40 -3.35 -2.07 9.22
C LEU A 40 -3.36 -3.03 8.03
N LEU A 41 -2.63 -4.13 8.16
CA LEU A 41 -2.67 -5.24 7.22
C LEU A 41 -3.84 -6.14 7.58
N LEU A 42 -4.72 -6.40 6.62
CA LEU A 42 -5.88 -7.26 6.79
C LEU A 42 -5.57 -8.70 6.37
N ASP A 43 -6.36 -9.64 6.88
CA ASP A 43 -6.32 -11.02 6.44
C ASP A 43 -6.89 -11.15 5.02
N ARG A 44 -6.25 -11.99 4.21
CA ARG A 44 -6.56 -12.21 2.78
C ARG A 44 -7.75 -13.15 2.57
N GLN A 45 -8.17 -13.89 3.59
CA GLN A 45 -9.35 -14.76 3.58
C GLN A 45 -10.66 -14.00 3.87
N GLY A 46 -10.59 -12.72 4.27
CA GLY A 46 -11.77 -11.89 4.53
C GLY A 46 -12.46 -11.41 3.26
N ALA A 47 -13.80 -11.39 3.26
CA ALA A 47 -14.61 -10.89 2.14
C ALA A 47 -14.93 -9.38 2.19
N GLY A 48 -14.51 -8.69 3.26
CA GLY A 48 -14.81 -7.28 3.44
C GLY A 48 -14.19 -6.68 4.69
N VAL A 49 -14.26 -5.35 4.79
CA VAL A 49 -13.80 -4.57 5.94
C VAL A 49 -14.86 -3.58 6.37
N THR A 50 -15.21 -3.57 7.66
CA THR A 50 -16.09 -2.57 8.24
C THR A 50 -15.24 -1.48 8.90
N LEU A 51 -15.55 -0.23 8.60
CA LEU A 51 -14.84 0.95 9.08
C LEU A 51 -15.83 1.86 9.82
N SER A 52 -15.54 2.14 11.09
CA SER A 52 -16.31 3.08 11.91
C SER A 52 -15.46 4.29 12.25
N ALA A 53 -15.83 5.47 11.76
CA ALA A 53 -15.03 6.68 11.94
C ALA A 53 -15.36 7.38 13.27
N ASP A 54 -14.42 7.35 14.23
CA ASP A 54 -14.58 8.03 15.53
C ASP A 54 -14.41 9.56 15.38
N THR A 55 -13.75 10.00 14.32
CA THR A 55 -13.59 11.41 13.91
C THR A 55 -13.69 11.55 12.40
N ASP A 56 -13.76 12.78 11.87
CA ASP A 56 -13.61 13.00 10.42
C ASP A 56 -12.27 12.43 9.95
N THR A 57 -12.34 11.44 9.07
CA THR A 57 -11.21 10.57 8.74
C THR A 57 -10.96 10.52 7.25
N THR A 58 -9.70 10.72 6.86
CA THR A 58 -9.22 10.47 5.49
C THR A 58 -8.34 9.23 5.54
N LEU A 59 -8.66 8.24 4.73
CA LEU A 59 -7.93 6.98 4.68
C LEU A 59 -7.84 6.46 3.24
N LEU A 60 -6.92 5.54 3.03
CA LEU A 60 -6.76 4.77 1.80
C LEU A 60 -7.08 3.30 2.10
N ILE A 61 -7.72 2.65 1.13
CA ILE A 61 -7.86 1.20 1.07
C ILE A 61 -7.05 0.74 -0.12
N LEU A 62 -5.96 0.02 0.14
CA LEU A 62 -5.07 -0.50 -0.88
C LEU A 62 -5.30 -2.00 -0.97
N THR A 63 -5.68 -2.49 -2.15
CA THR A 63 -5.85 -3.94 -2.39
C THR A 63 -5.16 -4.33 -3.67
N GLY A 64 -4.65 -5.56 -3.72
CA GLY A 64 -4.07 -6.13 -4.93
C GLY A 64 -3.93 -7.65 -4.84
N GLU A 65 -4.07 -8.31 -5.98
CA GLU A 65 -3.69 -9.71 -6.12
C GLU A 65 -2.20 -9.84 -5.75
N PRO A 66 -1.82 -10.81 -4.91
CA PRO A 66 -0.41 -11.11 -4.71
C PRO A 66 0.28 -11.38 -6.04
N ILE A 67 1.48 -10.84 -6.21
CA ILE A 67 2.29 -11.16 -7.39
C ILE A 67 2.92 -12.55 -7.24
N ASP A 68 3.15 -13.01 -6.00
CA ASP A 68 3.75 -14.32 -5.67
C ASP A 68 5.09 -14.62 -6.39
N GLU A 69 5.84 -13.57 -6.71
CA GLU A 69 7.20 -13.63 -7.24
C GLU A 69 8.23 -13.21 -6.18
N PRO A 70 9.50 -13.64 -6.30
CA PRO A 70 10.57 -13.16 -5.44
C PRO A 70 10.72 -11.63 -5.55
N ILE A 71 11.00 -10.99 -4.41
CA ILE A 71 11.24 -9.55 -4.32
C ILE A 71 12.67 -9.33 -3.81
N VAL A 72 13.51 -8.71 -4.63
CA VAL A 72 14.88 -8.30 -4.30
C VAL A 72 14.99 -6.79 -4.51
N GLY A 73 15.23 -6.04 -3.44
CA GLY A 73 15.33 -4.58 -3.48
C GLY A 73 16.71 -4.06 -3.12
N TYR A 74 17.21 -3.06 -3.86
CA TYR A 74 18.41 -2.30 -3.52
C TYR A 74 18.26 -0.83 -3.94
N GLY A 75 18.19 0.07 -2.95
CA GLY A 75 17.98 1.50 -3.20
C GLY A 75 16.68 1.75 -3.98
N PRO A 76 16.72 2.38 -5.16
CA PRO A 76 15.53 2.68 -5.96
C PRO A 76 15.07 1.53 -6.86
N PHE A 77 15.75 0.38 -6.85
CA PHE A 77 15.47 -0.74 -7.76
C PHE A 77 14.84 -1.91 -7.00
N VAL A 78 13.78 -2.48 -7.57
CA VAL A 78 13.12 -3.70 -7.08
C VAL A 78 12.97 -4.64 -8.28
N MET A 79 13.58 -5.83 -8.19
CA MET A 79 13.60 -6.87 -9.23
C MET A 79 13.31 -8.24 -8.60
N ASN A 80 13.36 -9.33 -9.38
CA ASN A 80 13.12 -10.68 -8.90
C ASN A 80 14.41 -11.43 -8.49
N SER A 81 15.60 -10.93 -8.85
CA SER A 81 16.89 -11.56 -8.52
C SER A 81 18.04 -10.57 -8.26
N GLU A 82 19.11 -11.02 -7.61
CA GLU A 82 20.32 -10.20 -7.40
C GLU A 82 21.02 -9.82 -8.72
N ASP A 83 21.01 -10.69 -9.72
CA ASP A 83 21.65 -10.43 -11.02
C ASP A 83 20.91 -9.34 -11.81
N GLU A 84 19.58 -9.30 -11.71
CA GLU A 84 18.78 -8.21 -12.27
C GLU A 84 19.06 -6.88 -11.56
N ILE A 85 19.25 -6.89 -10.23
CA ILE A 85 19.66 -5.70 -9.49
C ILE A 85 21.04 -5.20 -9.95
N ARG A 86 22.03 -6.09 -10.10
CA ARG A 86 23.37 -5.73 -10.61
C ARG A 86 23.29 -5.13 -12.01
N THR A 87 22.41 -5.66 -12.84
CA THR A 87 22.13 -5.15 -14.19
C THR A 87 21.53 -3.75 -14.11
N ALA A 88 20.43 -3.55 -13.36
CA ALA A 88 19.78 -2.24 -13.20
C ALA A 88 20.74 -1.14 -12.72
N ILE A 89 21.64 -1.46 -11.77
CA ILE A 89 22.67 -0.53 -11.30
C ILE A 89 23.66 -0.18 -12.43
N THR A 90 24.07 -1.17 -13.23
CA THR A 90 24.98 -0.97 -14.36
C THR A 90 24.32 -0.12 -15.45
N ASP A 91 23.05 -0.36 -15.76
CA ASP A 91 22.23 0.44 -16.69
C ASP A 91 22.15 1.90 -16.23
N PHE A 92 21.88 2.12 -14.95
CA PHE A 92 21.82 3.46 -14.37
C PHE A 92 23.16 4.19 -14.46
N ASN A 93 24.24 3.56 -14.01
CA ASN A 93 25.57 4.16 -14.02
C ASN A 93 26.11 4.38 -15.43
N SER A 94 25.60 3.66 -16.44
CA SER A 94 25.97 3.85 -17.84
C SER A 94 25.05 4.80 -18.61
N GLY A 95 24.11 5.47 -17.94
CA GLY A 95 23.22 6.47 -18.57
C GLY A 95 22.10 5.86 -19.42
N ARG A 96 21.79 4.57 -19.25
CA ARG A 96 20.74 3.89 -20.05
C ARG A 96 19.31 4.17 -19.58
N PHE A 97 19.11 4.91 -18.50
CA PHE A 97 17.79 5.33 -18.01
C PHE A 97 17.25 6.60 -18.67
N GLY A 98 17.98 7.15 -19.64
CA GLY A 98 17.65 8.42 -20.29
C GLY A 98 18.04 9.62 -19.45
N ASP A 99 17.75 10.80 -20.00
CA ASP A 99 18.07 12.09 -19.39
C ASP A 99 16.79 12.88 -19.11
N ILE A 100 16.76 13.60 -17.99
CA ILE A 100 15.71 14.59 -17.72
C ILE A 100 16.23 15.94 -18.23
N PRO A 101 15.73 16.47 -19.36
CA PRO A 101 16.18 17.76 -19.85
C PRO A 101 15.83 18.87 -18.85
N ALA A 102 16.71 19.87 -18.72
CA ALA A 102 16.41 21.05 -17.92
C ALA A 102 15.19 21.78 -18.53
N ALA A 103 14.32 22.30 -17.66
CA ALA A 103 13.23 23.18 -18.11
C ALA A 103 13.82 24.44 -18.76
N ALA A 104 13.30 24.78 -19.95
CA ALA A 104 13.70 25.95 -20.73
C ALA A 104 13.24 27.28 -20.11
#